data_AF-A0A354UZL5-F1
#
_entry.id   AF-A0A354UZL5-F1
#
_cell.length_a   1.000
_cell.length_b   1.000
_cell.length_c   1.000
_cell.angle_alpha   90.00
_cell.angle_beta   90.00
_cell.angle_gamma   90.00
#
_symmetry.space_group_name_H-M   'P 1'
#
loop_
_entity.id
_entity.type
_entity.pdbx_description
1 polymer ?
#
loop_
_entity_poly.entity_id
_entity_poly.type
_entity_poly.pdbx_seq_one_letter_code
_entity_poly.pdbx_strand_id
1 'polypeptide(L)'
;MQLVILDPVLAAVPPLVSNEIEAEAIIDKILDWSGALLRRSCLTFVMIEDAIECISAANYYPSRPNIEAMLDMFGLTHVYSPLDIEKSISTILQRTLSLENKTGITVECRMVEVAPSVTAHYTESYFREAIERSLATAVCMQLRLEKGNLLPPVIMAVPHENSVLDVKVSLKSIQMLTQVENLVCPFSLRAQISSPSSFVGMISSLQAAAAWMAAMEAPDIHLAIAIEAFQLLSGGNPKALPQNVPLFHIGGYFCKSLVKNSAWKSGPFGNVVRTVCAKLILGMFGPVPRPFRVSAASAIQKTREDGATGWRVHLTEHGVGLRLMYWSNRDGTLEFSNIGPKGEEFIYDMVEGCAASGGL
;
A
#
# COMPACT_ATOMS: atom_id res chain seq x y z
N MET A 1 -1.61 6.59 -4.90
CA MET A 1 -1.68 5.84 -3.62
C MET A 1 -2.12 4.42 -3.88
N GLN A 2 -1.38 3.44 -3.36
CA GLN A 2 -1.64 2.01 -3.54
C GLN A 2 -2.88 1.60 -2.75
N LEU A 3 -3.85 1.00 -3.44
CA LEU A 3 -5.13 0.59 -2.88
C LEU A 3 -5.15 -0.94 -2.68
N VAL A 4 -5.65 -1.36 -1.52
CA VAL A 4 -5.81 -2.76 -1.12
C VAL A 4 -7.29 -2.97 -0.83
N ILE A 5 -7.95 -3.82 -1.62
CA ILE A 5 -9.35 -4.18 -1.43
C ILE A 5 -9.40 -5.38 -0.49
N LEU A 6 -10.06 -5.25 0.66
CA LEU A 6 -10.31 -6.35 1.57
C LEU A 6 -11.67 -6.96 1.24
N ASP A 7 -11.70 -8.28 1.05
CA ASP A 7 -12.95 -9.03 0.95
C ASP A 7 -13.68 -9.00 2.32
N PRO A 8 -14.98 -8.63 2.38
CA PRO A 8 -15.78 -8.70 3.60
C PRO A 8 -15.73 -10.06 4.31
N VAL A 9 -15.55 -11.16 3.58
CA VAL A 9 -15.47 -12.50 4.18
C VAL A 9 -14.25 -12.68 5.07
N LEU A 10 -13.20 -11.85 4.91
CA LEU A 10 -12.09 -11.82 5.85
C LEU A 10 -12.55 -11.48 7.28
N ALA A 11 -13.66 -10.76 7.44
CA ALA A 11 -14.24 -10.38 8.73
C ALA A 11 -15.43 -11.25 9.17
N ALA A 12 -15.78 -12.29 8.41
CA ALA A 12 -16.92 -13.16 8.70
C ALA A 12 -16.58 -14.21 9.78
N VAL A 13 -17.51 -14.45 10.72
CA VAL A 13 -17.36 -15.44 11.79
C VAL A 13 -18.66 -16.26 11.94
N PRO A 14 -18.61 -17.60 11.87
CA PRO A 14 -17.41 -18.42 11.65
C PRO A 14 -16.87 -18.29 10.21
N PRO A 15 -15.57 -18.55 9.97
CA PRO A 15 -15.00 -18.57 8.63
C PRO A 15 -15.66 -19.66 7.77
N LEU A 16 -15.73 -19.42 6.46
CA LEU A 16 -16.27 -20.36 5.46
C LEU A 16 -15.26 -21.47 5.15
N VAL A 17 -14.92 -22.27 6.16
CA VAL A 17 -13.88 -23.31 6.10
C VAL A 17 -14.36 -24.60 6.74
N SER A 18 -13.72 -25.71 6.36
CA SER A 18 -14.17 -27.04 6.80
C SER A 18 -13.24 -27.70 7.81
N ASN A 19 -12.05 -27.16 8.05
CA ASN A 19 -11.07 -27.78 8.95
C ASN A 19 -10.28 -26.74 9.77
N GLU A 20 -9.64 -27.24 10.83
CA GLU A 20 -8.84 -26.47 11.77
C GLU A 20 -7.70 -25.67 11.10
N ILE A 21 -6.98 -26.30 10.17
CA ILE A 21 -5.83 -25.68 9.48
C ILE A 21 -6.27 -24.46 8.66
N GLU A 22 -7.38 -24.57 7.95
CA GLU A 22 -7.96 -23.45 7.20
C GLU A 22 -8.48 -22.34 8.11
N ALA A 23 -9.08 -22.70 9.26
CA ALA A 23 -9.53 -21.75 10.26
C ALA A 23 -8.34 -20.97 10.87
N GLU A 24 -7.28 -21.68 11.24
CA GLU A 24 -6.02 -21.11 11.73
C GLU A 24 -5.44 -20.12 10.70
N ALA A 25 -5.34 -20.53 9.43
CA ALA A 25 -4.83 -19.68 8.36
C ALA A 25 -5.66 -18.40 8.15
N ILE A 26 -6.98 -18.46 8.30
CA ILE A 26 -7.83 -17.24 8.22
C ILE A 26 -7.63 -16.35 9.43
N ILE A 27 -7.54 -16.91 10.64
CA ILE A 27 -7.28 -16.12 11.86
C ILE A 27 -5.93 -15.40 11.74
N ASP A 28 -4.89 -16.10 11.31
CA ASP A 28 -3.57 -15.51 11.08
C ASP A 28 -3.61 -14.38 10.05
N LYS A 29 -4.38 -14.54 8.96
CA LYS A 29 -4.60 -13.46 7.98
C LYS A 29 -5.30 -12.27 8.61
N ILE A 30 -6.35 -12.48 9.41
CA ILE A 30 -7.05 -11.39 10.13
C ILE A 30 -6.07 -10.62 11.00
N LEU A 31 -5.22 -11.32 11.76
CA LEU A 31 -4.22 -10.71 12.63
C LEU A 31 -3.18 -9.92 11.82
N ASP A 32 -2.70 -10.47 10.71
CA ASP A 32 -1.70 -9.84 9.83
C ASP A 32 -2.24 -8.54 9.19
N TRP A 33 -3.42 -8.61 8.53
CA TRP A 33 -4.04 -7.45 7.89
C TRP A 33 -4.48 -6.39 8.89
N SER A 34 -4.99 -6.80 10.06
CA SER A 34 -5.30 -5.87 11.15
C SER A 34 -4.03 -5.16 11.66
N GLY A 35 -2.93 -5.90 11.80
CA GLY A 35 -1.62 -5.35 12.14
C GLY A 35 -1.15 -4.31 11.12
N ALA A 36 -1.36 -4.56 9.83
CA ALA A 36 -1.03 -3.63 8.74
C ALA A 36 -1.87 -2.33 8.77
N LEU A 37 -3.14 -2.42 9.16
CA LEU A 37 -4.06 -1.28 9.34
C LEU A 37 -3.77 -0.42 10.57
N LEU A 38 -3.23 -1.02 11.62
CA LEU A 38 -2.82 -0.29 12.82
C LEU A 38 -1.57 0.56 12.57
N ARG A 39 -0.68 0.07 11.71
CA ARG A 39 0.50 0.79 11.24
C ARG A 39 0.01 1.96 10.38
N ARG A 40 0.58 3.14 10.58
CA ARG A 40 0.35 4.32 9.72
C ARG A 40 0.99 4.05 8.34
N SER A 41 0.45 3.08 7.62
CA SER A 41 0.96 2.65 6.34
C SER A 41 0.58 3.65 5.26
N CYS A 42 1.44 3.77 4.25
CA CYS A 42 1.20 4.56 3.05
C CYS A 42 0.24 3.87 2.06
N LEU A 43 -0.50 2.87 2.53
CA LEU A 43 -1.50 2.10 1.79
C LEU A 43 -2.90 2.58 2.16
N THR A 44 -3.82 2.49 1.20
CA THR A 44 -5.24 2.67 1.49
C THR A 44 -5.95 1.33 1.43
N PHE A 45 -6.52 0.94 2.56
CA PHE A 45 -7.37 -0.22 2.65
C PHE A 45 -8.82 0.19 2.42
N VAL A 46 -9.50 -0.55 1.57
CA VAL A 46 -10.91 -0.32 1.24
C VAL A 46 -11.70 -1.61 1.28
N MET A 47 -12.98 -1.47 1.53
CA MET A 47 -13.97 -2.55 1.51
C MET A 47 -15.25 -1.98 0.88
N ILE A 48 -16.12 -2.83 0.32
CA ILE A 48 -17.42 -2.36 -0.19
C ILE A 48 -18.23 -1.67 0.91
N GLU A 49 -19.01 -0.65 0.54
CA GLU A 49 -19.76 0.20 1.47
C GLU A 49 -20.71 -0.58 2.40
N ASP A 50 -21.37 -1.62 1.87
CA ASP A 50 -22.36 -2.45 2.57
C ASP A 50 -21.77 -3.71 3.22
N ALA A 51 -20.45 -3.76 3.44
CA ALA A 51 -19.79 -4.97 3.94
C ALA A 51 -20.35 -5.47 5.28
N ILE A 52 -20.62 -4.58 6.23
CA ILE A 52 -21.19 -4.95 7.53
C ILE A 52 -22.60 -5.52 7.36
N GLU A 53 -23.39 -4.97 6.44
CA GLU A 53 -24.74 -5.44 6.13
C GLU A 53 -24.70 -6.81 5.45
N CYS A 54 -23.77 -7.03 4.50
CA CYS A 54 -23.54 -8.34 3.90
C CYS A 54 -23.19 -9.41 4.95
N ILE A 55 -22.24 -9.11 5.85
CA ILE A 55 -21.81 -10.03 6.92
C ILE A 55 -22.98 -10.32 7.89
N SER A 56 -23.74 -9.29 8.26
CA SER A 56 -24.87 -9.43 9.18
C SER A 56 -26.02 -10.22 8.55
N ALA A 57 -26.39 -9.91 7.30
CA ALA A 57 -27.48 -10.57 6.58
C ALA A 57 -27.21 -12.06 6.33
N ALA A 58 -25.93 -12.44 6.22
CA ALA A 58 -25.51 -13.82 6.08
C ALA A 58 -25.44 -14.57 7.43
N ASN A 59 -25.69 -13.92 8.57
CA ASN A 59 -25.53 -14.45 9.95
C ASN A 59 -24.08 -14.76 10.35
N TYR A 60 -23.11 -14.03 9.81
CA TYR A 60 -21.68 -14.19 10.10
C TYR A 60 -21.08 -13.02 10.88
N TYR A 61 -21.90 -12.27 11.60
CA TYR A 61 -21.43 -11.10 12.34
C TYR A 61 -20.38 -11.50 13.39
N PRO A 62 -19.23 -10.82 13.48
CA PRO A 62 -18.12 -11.15 14.37
C PRO A 62 -18.40 -10.75 15.82
N SER A 63 -19.48 -11.28 16.39
CA SER A 63 -19.77 -11.12 17.81
C SER A 63 -18.86 -12.02 18.65
N ARG A 64 -18.51 -11.58 19.87
CA ARG A 64 -17.69 -12.40 20.77
C ARG A 64 -18.23 -13.83 20.98
N PRO A 65 -19.54 -14.06 21.20
CA PRO A 65 -20.06 -15.43 21.31
C PRO A 65 -19.83 -16.29 20.07
N ASN A 66 -19.92 -15.70 18.86
CA ASN A 66 -19.66 -16.42 17.61
C ASN A 66 -18.18 -16.77 17.48
N ILE A 67 -17.28 -15.88 17.92
CA ILE A 67 -15.82 -16.13 17.92
C ILE A 67 -15.47 -17.24 18.92
N GLU A 68 -16.02 -17.19 20.13
CA GLU A 68 -15.82 -18.25 21.14
C GLU A 68 -16.31 -19.60 20.62
N ALA A 69 -17.53 -19.66 20.07
CA ALA A 69 -18.08 -20.88 19.49
C ALA A 69 -17.26 -21.40 18.30
N MET A 70 -16.75 -20.51 17.45
CA MET A 70 -15.85 -20.87 16.36
C MET A 70 -14.55 -21.49 16.87
N LEU A 71 -13.90 -20.87 17.86
CA LEU A 71 -12.65 -21.38 18.42
C LEU A 71 -12.86 -22.73 19.10
N ASP A 72 -13.97 -22.92 19.81
CA ASP A 72 -14.34 -24.21 20.40
C ASP A 72 -14.56 -25.27 19.32
N MET A 73 -15.29 -24.93 18.26
CA MET A 73 -15.60 -25.84 17.15
C MET A 73 -14.34 -26.37 16.44
N PHE A 74 -13.29 -25.54 16.31
CA PHE A 74 -12.03 -25.93 15.67
C PHE A 74 -10.94 -26.32 16.68
N GLY A 75 -11.20 -26.34 17.99
CA GLY A 75 -10.19 -26.70 19.00
C GLY A 75 -9.10 -25.64 19.24
N LEU A 76 -9.33 -24.40 18.83
CA LEU A 76 -8.34 -23.32 18.78
C LEU A 76 -8.32 -22.39 20.00
N THR A 77 -9.15 -22.65 21.02
CA THR A 77 -9.23 -21.82 22.25
C THR A 77 -7.93 -21.76 23.07
N HIS A 78 -7.03 -22.73 22.86
CA HIS A 78 -5.72 -22.75 23.53
C HIS A 78 -4.65 -21.95 22.77
N VAL A 79 -4.90 -21.59 21.51
CA VAL A 79 -3.97 -20.86 20.64
C VAL A 79 -4.34 -19.39 20.57
N TYR A 80 -5.63 -19.07 20.40
CA TYR A 80 -6.09 -17.72 20.15
C TYR A 80 -7.03 -17.19 21.25
N SER A 81 -6.91 -15.89 21.51
CA SER A 81 -7.83 -15.18 22.40
C SER A 81 -9.03 -14.64 21.61
N PRO A 82 -10.28 -14.96 21.99
CA PRO A 82 -11.47 -14.39 21.35
C PRO A 82 -11.46 -12.86 21.32
N LEU A 83 -10.92 -12.23 22.38
CA LEU A 83 -10.82 -10.78 22.50
C LEU A 83 -9.88 -10.16 21.46
N ASP A 84 -8.77 -10.83 21.16
CA ASP A 84 -7.79 -10.30 20.21
C ASP A 84 -8.32 -10.42 18.78
N ILE A 85 -8.99 -11.53 18.45
CA ILE A 85 -9.69 -11.69 17.16
C ILE A 85 -10.78 -10.62 17.00
N GLU A 86 -11.62 -10.42 18.01
CA GLU A 86 -12.69 -9.40 18.00
C GLU A 86 -12.13 -8.00 17.75
N LYS A 87 -11.04 -7.62 18.45
CA LYS A 87 -10.35 -6.33 18.24
C LYS A 87 -9.76 -6.23 16.84
N SER A 88 -9.18 -7.32 16.32
CA SER A 88 -8.55 -7.32 15.00
C SER A 88 -9.58 -7.15 13.89
N ILE A 89 -10.71 -7.86 13.97
CA ILE A 89 -11.82 -7.71 13.03
C ILE A 89 -12.44 -6.31 13.14
N SER A 90 -12.67 -5.82 14.36
CA SER A 90 -13.18 -4.45 14.59
C SER A 90 -12.26 -3.40 13.97
N THR A 91 -10.94 -3.59 14.09
CA THR A 91 -9.96 -2.72 13.47
C THR A 91 -10.05 -2.74 11.95
N ILE A 92 -10.24 -3.91 11.34
CA ILE A 92 -10.46 -4.05 9.90
C ILE A 92 -11.69 -3.23 9.47
N LEU A 93 -12.85 -3.54 10.05
CA LEU A 93 -14.11 -2.91 9.68
C LEU A 93 -14.13 -1.39 9.92
N GLN A 94 -13.50 -0.91 10.99
CA GLN A 94 -13.51 0.52 11.36
C GLN A 94 -12.48 1.37 10.60
N ARG A 95 -11.38 0.76 10.13
CA ARG A 95 -10.29 1.51 9.47
C ARG A 95 -10.29 1.40 7.95
N THR A 96 -11.02 0.45 7.37
CA THR A 96 -11.23 0.41 5.93
C THR A 96 -12.12 1.56 5.48
N LEU A 97 -11.77 2.19 4.36
CA LEU A 97 -12.64 3.16 3.70
C LEU A 97 -13.63 2.45 2.77
N SER A 98 -14.76 3.08 2.46
CA SER A 98 -15.64 2.58 1.41
C SER A 98 -14.94 2.62 0.04
N LEU A 99 -14.98 1.48 -0.67
CA LEU A 99 -14.39 1.29 -1.99
C LEU A 99 -15.04 2.22 -3.00
N GLU A 100 -16.37 2.30 -3.01
CA GLU A 100 -17.18 3.13 -3.90
C GLU A 100 -16.87 4.61 -3.66
N ASN A 101 -16.88 5.05 -2.40
CA ASN A 101 -16.59 6.43 -2.05
C ASN A 101 -15.13 6.81 -2.37
N LYS A 102 -14.17 5.89 -2.16
CA LYS A 102 -12.75 6.16 -2.41
C LYS A 102 -12.41 6.19 -3.91
N THR A 103 -13.01 5.30 -4.69
CA THR A 103 -12.71 5.16 -6.13
C THR A 103 -13.62 6.02 -7.01
N GLY A 104 -14.79 6.38 -6.48
CA GLY A 104 -15.89 6.99 -7.23
C GLY A 104 -16.42 6.07 -8.32
N ILE A 105 -16.37 4.75 -8.12
CA ILE A 105 -16.83 3.74 -9.07
C ILE A 105 -17.91 2.90 -8.40
N THR A 106 -19.08 2.82 -9.04
CA THR A 106 -20.15 1.89 -8.69
C THR A 106 -20.47 1.04 -9.91
N VAL A 107 -20.54 -0.27 -9.73
CA VAL A 107 -20.72 -1.23 -10.82
C VAL A 107 -21.92 -2.13 -10.56
N GLU A 108 -22.66 -2.42 -11.62
CA GLU A 108 -23.66 -3.49 -11.64
C GLU A 108 -23.21 -4.55 -12.62
N CYS A 109 -22.95 -5.75 -12.12
CA CYS A 109 -22.43 -6.85 -12.92
C CYS A 109 -23.55 -7.69 -13.50
N ARG A 110 -23.40 -8.08 -14.77
CA ARG A 110 -24.20 -9.16 -15.37
C ARG A 110 -23.56 -10.53 -15.11
N MET A 111 -22.23 -10.58 -15.12
CA MET A 111 -21.45 -11.80 -14.96
C MET A 111 -20.03 -11.45 -14.48
N VAL A 112 -19.49 -12.26 -13.58
CA VAL A 112 -18.09 -12.23 -13.16
C VAL A 112 -17.54 -13.65 -13.25
N GLU A 113 -16.49 -13.83 -14.05
CA GLU A 113 -15.73 -15.07 -14.16
C GLU A 113 -14.35 -14.84 -13.54
N VAL A 114 -13.90 -15.75 -12.66
CA VAL A 114 -12.60 -15.64 -11.99
C VAL A 114 -11.86 -16.97 -12.08
N ALA A 115 -10.60 -16.92 -12.47
CA ALA A 115 -9.70 -18.07 -12.47
C ALA A 115 -8.39 -17.74 -11.73
N PRO A 116 -7.99 -18.53 -10.71
CA PRO A 116 -8.73 -19.61 -10.07
C PRO A 116 -10.02 -19.12 -9.40
N SER A 117 -11.01 -20.01 -9.24
CA SER A 117 -12.29 -19.62 -8.66
C SER A 117 -12.16 -19.30 -7.18
N VAL A 118 -12.29 -18.02 -6.83
CA VAL A 118 -12.50 -17.58 -5.44
C VAL A 118 -13.95 -17.72 -5.03
N THR A 119 -14.89 -17.66 -5.99
CA THR A 119 -16.31 -17.58 -5.68
C THR A 119 -16.96 -18.91 -5.31
N ALA A 120 -16.29 -20.03 -5.61
CA ALA A 120 -16.78 -21.37 -5.33
C ALA A 120 -16.96 -21.64 -3.82
N HIS A 121 -16.23 -20.92 -2.96
CA HIS A 121 -16.29 -21.08 -1.51
C HIS A 121 -17.45 -20.29 -0.86
N TYR A 122 -18.06 -19.32 -1.57
CA TYR A 122 -19.18 -18.56 -1.03
C TYR A 122 -20.50 -19.28 -1.33
N THR A 123 -21.07 -19.90 -0.30
CA THR A 123 -22.42 -20.51 -0.35
C THR A 123 -23.51 -19.44 -0.30
N GLU A 124 -23.29 -18.37 0.46
CA GLU A 124 -24.22 -17.26 0.62
C GLU A 124 -24.14 -16.28 -0.56
N SER A 125 -25.30 -15.92 -1.12
CA SER A 125 -25.38 -14.99 -2.25
C SER A 125 -24.80 -13.61 -1.90
N TYR A 126 -24.99 -13.14 -0.67
CA TYR A 126 -24.47 -11.85 -0.21
C TYR A 126 -22.95 -11.74 -0.34
N PHE A 127 -22.22 -12.78 0.06
CA PHE A 127 -20.76 -12.81 -0.06
C PHE A 127 -20.30 -12.92 -1.50
N ARG A 128 -21.01 -13.72 -2.30
CA ARG A 128 -20.73 -13.83 -3.74
C ARG A 128 -20.93 -12.48 -4.44
N GLU A 129 -22.03 -11.79 -4.18
CA GLU A 129 -22.29 -10.47 -4.77
C GLU A 129 -21.27 -9.41 -4.28
N ALA A 130 -20.84 -9.49 -3.02
CA ALA A 130 -19.82 -8.62 -2.45
C ALA A 130 -18.45 -8.77 -3.13
N ILE A 131 -17.94 -10.00 -3.27
CA ILE A 131 -16.66 -10.27 -3.94
C ILE A 131 -16.75 -9.91 -5.43
N GLU A 132 -17.87 -10.23 -6.10
CA GLU A 132 -18.06 -9.94 -7.52
C GLU A 132 -18.04 -8.42 -7.80
N ARG A 133 -18.70 -7.62 -6.95
CA ARG A 133 -18.63 -6.15 -7.02
C ARG A 133 -17.22 -5.63 -6.77
N SER A 134 -16.53 -6.17 -5.76
CA SER A 134 -15.15 -5.79 -5.44
C SER A 134 -14.20 -6.05 -6.62
N LEU A 135 -14.29 -7.24 -7.21
CA LEU A 135 -13.50 -7.66 -8.38
C LEU A 135 -13.83 -6.80 -9.60
N ALA A 136 -15.11 -6.58 -9.89
CA ALA A 136 -15.54 -5.77 -11.02
C ALA A 136 -15.05 -4.32 -10.89
N THR A 137 -15.14 -3.72 -9.70
CA THR A 137 -14.59 -2.40 -9.42
C THR A 137 -13.08 -2.38 -9.64
N ALA A 138 -12.35 -3.39 -9.17
CA ALA A 138 -10.91 -3.53 -9.39
C ALA A 138 -10.55 -3.62 -10.88
N VAL A 139 -11.30 -4.39 -11.68
CA VAL A 139 -11.11 -4.43 -13.15
C VAL A 139 -11.40 -3.07 -13.79
N CYS A 140 -12.44 -2.37 -13.34
CA CYS A 140 -12.76 -1.03 -13.85
C CYS A 140 -11.71 0.01 -13.47
N MET A 141 -11.07 -0.12 -12.31
CA MET A 141 -9.91 0.71 -11.95
C MET A 141 -8.74 0.48 -12.91
N GLN A 142 -8.55 -0.74 -13.40
CA GLN A 142 -7.53 -1.02 -14.41
C GLN A 142 -7.83 -0.37 -15.76
N LEU A 143 -9.09 -0.20 -16.17
CA LEU A 143 -9.41 0.59 -17.37
C LEU A 143 -8.96 2.06 -17.28
N ARG A 144 -8.99 2.66 -16.09
CA ARG A 144 -8.47 4.03 -15.91
C ARG A 144 -6.97 4.11 -16.21
N LEU A 145 -6.24 2.99 -16.16
CA LEU A 145 -4.82 2.88 -16.50
C LEU A 145 -4.54 3.13 -17.98
N GLU A 146 -5.39 2.58 -18.85
CA GLU A 146 -5.14 2.56 -20.30
C GLU A 146 -5.21 3.97 -20.93
N LYS A 147 -5.89 4.92 -20.29
CA LYS A 147 -6.00 6.33 -20.74
C LYS A 147 -4.85 7.24 -20.27
N GLY A 148 -3.73 6.68 -19.83
CA GLY A 148 -2.45 7.40 -19.67
C GLY A 148 -2.06 7.81 -18.25
N ASN A 149 -2.87 7.46 -17.24
CA ASN A 149 -2.47 7.56 -15.84
C ASN A 149 -2.22 6.15 -15.30
N LEU A 150 -0.95 5.76 -15.15
CA LEU A 150 -0.56 4.56 -14.42
C LEU A 150 -1.03 4.70 -12.97
N LEU A 151 -2.23 4.23 -12.64
CA LEU A 151 -2.61 3.91 -11.27
C LEU A 151 -1.78 2.71 -10.80
N PRO A 152 -1.49 2.62 -9.50
CA PRO A 152 -0.88 1.44 -8.92
C PRO A 152 -1.73 0.17 -9.17
N PRO A 153 -1.11 -1.02 -9.25
CA PRO A 153 -1.81 -2.29 -9.47
C PRO A 153 -2.83 -2.51 -8.35
N VAL A 154 -4.07 -2.91 -8.65
CA VAL A 154 -5.05 -3.20 -7.59
C VAL A 154 -4.71 -4.54 -6.92
N ILE A 155 -4.65 -4.54 -5.59
CA ILE A 155 -4.43 -5.74 -4.78
C ILE A 155 -5.73 -6.08 -4.08
N MET A 156 -6.03 -7.38 -4.01
CA MET A 156 -7.18 -7.90 -3.28
C MET A 156 -6.72 -8.85 -2.18
N ALA A 157 -7.17 -8.65 -0.94
CA ALA A 157 -6.97 -9.61 0.13
C ALA A 157 -8.22 -10.49 0.23
N VAL A 158 -8.10 -11.74 -0.18
CA VAL A 158 -9.17 -12.74 -0.07
C VAL A 158 -8.82 -13.81 0.97
N PRO A 159 -9.83 -14.49 1.57
CA PRO A 159 -9.60 -15.51 2.59
C PRO A 159 -8.76 -16.69 2.10
N HIS A 160 -8.83 -17.02 0.81
CA HIS A 160 -8.17 -18.18 0.21
C HIS A 160 -6.86 -17.79 -0.51
N GLU A 161 -5.90 -18.70 -0.61
CA GLU A 161 -4.61 -18.40 -1.25
C GLU A 161 -4.71 -18.41 -2.77
N ASN A 162 -4.50 -17.27 -3.43
CA ASN A 162 -4.43 -17.19 -4.90
C ASN A 162 -3.46 -16.10 -5.34
N SER A 163 -2.29 -16.45 -5.86
CA SER A 163 -1.25 -15.44 -6.18
C SER A 163 -1.70 -14.41 -7.22
N VAL A 164 -2.45 -14.82 -8.23
CA VAL A 164 -3.02 -13.96 -9.28
C VAL A 164 -4.39 -14.48 -9.70
N LEU A 165 -5.37 -13.58 -9.75
CA LEU A 165 -6.73 -13.82 -10.23
C LEU A 165 -6.88 -13.25 -11.63
N ASP A 166 -7.25 -14.08 -12.59
CA ASP A 166 -7.69 -13.67 -13.91
C ASP A 166 -9.21 -13.45 -13.89
N VAL A 167 -9.60 -12.19 -13.99
CA VAL A 167 -10.97 -11.74 -13.74
C VAL A 167 -11.54 -11.21 -15.04
N LYS A 168 -12.65 -11.80 -15.48
CA LYS A 168 -13.44 -11.31 -16.60
C LYS A 168 -14.80 -10.87 -16.10
N VAL A 169 -15.13 -9.60 -16.32
CA VAL A 169 -16.39 -9.00 -15.88
C VAL A 169 -17.22 -8.55 -17.07
N SER A 170 -18.52 -8.80 -17.02
CA SER A 170 -19.51 -8.25 -17.95
C SER A 170 -20.39 -7.27 -17.17
N LEU A 171 -20.34 -6.00 -17.55
CA LEU A 171 -21.02 -4.94 -16.82
C LEU A 171 -22.39 -4.65 -17.45
N LYS A 172 -23.42 -4.57 -16.61
CA LYS A 172 -24.74 -4.07 -16.99
C LYS A 172 -24.78 -2.55 -16.95
N SER A 173 -24.21 -1.96 -15.90
CA SER A 173 -24.07 -0.52 -15.76
C SER A 173 -22.82 -0.16 -14.96
N ILE A 174 -22.31 1.05 -15.19
CA ILE A 174 -21.19 1.61 -14.44
C ILE A 174 -21.44 3.10 -14.22
N GLN A 175 -21.25 3.55 -12.99
CA GLN A 175 -21.24 4.96 -12.64
C GLN A 175 -19.82 5.33 -12.20
N MET A 176 -19.25 6.35 -12.82
CA MET A 176 -17.95 6.90 -12.45
C MET A 176 -18.08 8.39 -12.17
N LEU A 177 -17.60 8.85 -11.00
CA LEU A 177 -17.58 10.27 -10.65
C LEU A 177 -16.68 11.10 -11.58
N THR A 178 -15.67 10.48 -12.19
CA THR A 178 -14.81 11.10 -13.20
C THR A 178 -15.31 10.75 -14.59
N GLN A 179 -15.58 11.76 -15.42
CA GLN A 179 -16.07 11.60 -16.80
C GLN A 179 -15.11 10.75 -17.64
N VAL A 180 -15.34 9.44 -17.68
CA VAL A 180 -14.87 8.61 -18.79
C VAL A 180 -15.92 8.76 -19.87
N GLU A 181 -15.73 9.75 -20.74
CA GLU A 181 -16.60 9.91 -21.90
C GLU A 181 -16.60 8.61 -22.73
N ASN A 182 -17.82 8.14 -23.03
CA ASN A 182 -18.16 7.06 -23.98
C ASN A 182 -17.85 5.61 -23.58
N LEU A 183 -18.23 5.16 -22.39
CA LEU A 183 -18.42 3.72 -22.14
C LEU A 183 -19.88 3.35 -22.41
N VAL A 184 -20.13 2.55 -23.46
CA VAL A 184 -21.46 2.03 -23.79
C VAL A 184 -21.62 0.64 -23.18
N CYS A 185 -22.42 0.53 -22.12
CA CYS A 185 -22.81 -0.77 -21.57
C CYS A 185 -23.88 -1.45 -22.45
N PRO A 186 -23.88 -2.79 -22.55
CA PRO A 186 -22.99 -3.72 -21.86
C PRO A 186 -21.66 -3.90 -22.62
N PHE A 187 -20.57 -4.06 -21.86
CA PHE A 187 -19.27 -4.47 -22.39
C PHE A 187 -18.58 -5.43 -21.41
N SER A 188 -17.53 -6.11 -21.88
CA SER A 188 -16.77 -7.04 -21.06
C SER A 188 -15.31 -6.60 -20.95
N LEU A 189 -14.74 -6.81 -19.77
CA LEU A 189 -13.36 -6.49 -19.45
C LEU A 189 -12.65 -7.72 -18.89
N ARG A 190 -11.33 -7.74 -19.03
CA ARG A 190 -10.49 -8.76 -18.41
C ARG A 190 -9.26 -8.12 -17.81
N ALA A 191 -8.88 -8.58 -16.63
CA ALA A 191 -7.77 -8.04 -15.87
C ALA A 191 -7.14 -9.12 -14.99
N GLN A 192 -5.85 -8.96 -14.70
CA GLN A 192 -5.17 -9.75 -13.69
C GLN A 192 -5.09 -8.95 -12.38
N ILE A 193 -5.57 -9.53 -11.29
CA ILE A 193 -5.57 -8.93 -9.96
C ILE A 193 -4.67 -9.76 -9.05
N SER A 194 -3.74 -9.12 -8.36
CA SER A 194 -2.89 -9.83 -7.39
C SER A 194 -3.66 -10.07 -6.09
N SER A 195 -3.57 -11.29 -5.56
CA SER A 195 -4.25 -11.68 -4.31
C SER A 195 -3.30 -12.35 -3.30
N PRO A 196 -2.35 -11.61 -2.73
CA PRO A 196 -1.33 -12.15 -1.84
C PRO A 196 -1.93 -12.79 -0.58
N SER A 197 -1.33 -13.90 -0.13
CA SER A 197 -1.79 -14.64 1.06
C SER A 197 -1.48 -13.95 2.38
N SER A 198 -0.54 -12.99 2.41
CA SER A 198 -0.14 -12.22 3.58
C SER A 198 0.23 -10.79 3.21
N PHE A 199 0.24 -9.91 4.20
CA PHE A 199 0.72 -8.53 4.05
C PHE A 199 2.20 -8.50 3.61
N VAL A 200 3.04 -9.36 4.20
CA VAL A 200 4.46 -9.46 3.80
C VAL A 200 4.58 -9.93 2.35
N GLY A 201 3.80 -10.92 1.95
CA GLY A 201 3.73 -11.41 0.58
C GLY A 201 3.28 -10.32 -0.40
N MET A 202 2.31 -9.50 0.01
CA MET A 202 1.86 -8.33 -0.74
C MET A 202 2.99 -7.33 -0.96
N ILE A 203 3.64 -6.87 0.11
CA ILE A 203 4.72 -5.88 -0.01
C ILE A 203 5.87 -6.43 -0.86
N SER A 204 6.17 -7.73 -0.73
CA SER A 204 7.20 -8.41 -1.52
C SER A 204 6.88 -8.47 -3.01
N SER A 205 5.61 -8.59 -3.40
CA SER A 205 5.19 -8.67 -4.80
C SER A 205 5.15 -7.31 -5.50
N LEU A 206 5.02 -6.21 -4.74
CA LEU A 206 5.02 -4.86 -5.27
C LEU A 206 6.35 -4.50 -5.92
N GLN A 207 6.29 -3.82 -7.06
CA GLN A 207 7.49 -3.33 -7.75
C GLN A 207 7.71 -1.86 -7.39
N ALA A 208 8.77 -1.57 -6.66
CA ALA A 208 9.06 -0.22 -6.19
C ALA A 208 9.28 0.78 -7.35
N ALA A 209 9.81 0.33 -8.50
CA ALA A 209 9.92 1.16 -9.71
C ALA A 209 8.53 1.49 -10.31
N ALA A 210 7.60 0.53 -10.30
CA ALA A 210 6.24 0.76 -10.78
C ALA A 210 5.49 1.73 -9.85
N ALA A 211 5.62 1.55 -8.52
CA ALA A 211 5.07 2.46 -7.53
C ALA A 211 5.60 3.90 -7.72
N TRP A 212 6.90 4.05 -7.99
CA TRP A 212 7.50 5.35 -8.30
C TRP A 212 6.95 5.99 -9.58
N MET A 213 6.78 5.21 -10.65
CA MET A 213 6.22 5.69 -11.91
C MET A 213 4.74 6.09 -11.80
N ALA A 214 3.99 5.43 -10.91
CA ALA A 214 2.60 5.71 -10.61
C ALA A 214 2.40 6.84 -9.59
N ALA A 215 3.49 7.40 -9.04
CA ALA A 215 3.40 8.39 -7.98
C ALA A 215 2.77 9.71 -8.43
N MET A 216 1.79 10.17 -7.66
CA MET A 216 1.07 11.43 -7.87
C MET A 216 1.38 12.44 -6.77
N GLU A 217 1.69 11.96 -5.57
CA GLU A 217 1.90 12.79 -4.37
C GLU A 217 3.01 12.25 -3.45
N ALA A 218 3.33 12.99 -2.39
CA ALA A 218 4.40 12.62 -1.45
C ALA A 218 4.21 11.23 -0.78
N PRO A 219 2.99 10.83 -0.36
CA PRO A 219 2.74 9.47 0.13
C PRO A 219 3.11 8.36 -0.84
N ASP A 220 2.97 8.58 -2.14
CA ASP A 220 3.31 7.57 -3.16
C ASP A 220 4.82 7.40 -3.29
N ILE A 221 5.56 8.50 -3.22
CA ILE A 221 7.02 8.50 -3.22
C ILE A 221 7.55 7.83 -1.96
N HIS A 222 6.92 8.11 -0.82
CA HIS A 222 7.22 7.44 0.44
C HIS A 222 7.06 5.92 0.29
N LEU A 223 5.90 5.46 -0.19
CA LEU A 223 5.64 4.04 -0.43
C LEU A 223 6.69 3.41 -1.36
N ALA A 224 7.01 4.06 -2.48
CA ALA A 224 7.98 3.54 -3.45
C ALA A 224 9.39 3.39 -2.85
N ILE A 225 9.84 4.34 -2.02
CA ILE A 225 11.12 4.25 -1.31
C ILE A 225 11.07 3.14 -0.25
N ALA A 226 9.95 3.02 0.47
CA ALA A 226 9.79 2.01 1.51
C ALA A 226 9.80 0.59 0.93
N ILE A 227 9.11 0.34 -0.21
CA ILE A 227 9.15 -0.96 -0.91
C ILE A 227 10.57 -1.27 -1.38
N GLU A 228 11.30 -0.31 -1.97
CA GLU A 228 12.69 -0.52 -2.39
C GLU A 228 13.59 -0.87 -1.19
N ALA A 229 13.41 -0.18 -0.05
CA ALA A 229 14.16 -0.47 1.15
C ALA A 229 13.83 -1.87 1.70
N PHE A 230 12.56 -2.25 1.72
CA PHE A 230 12.17 -3.59 2.12
C PHE A 230 12.78 -4.65 1.20
N GLN A 231 12.77 -4.45 -0.12
CA GLN A 231 13.38 -5.36 -1.10
C GLN A 231 14.90 -5.49 -0.92
N LEU A 232 15.59 -4.39 -0.60
CA LEU A 232 17.02 -4.42 -0.28
C LEU A 232 17.30 -5.17 1.03
N LEU A 233 16.47 -4.97 2.06
CA LEU A 233 16.57 -5.70 3.33
C LEU A 233 16.32 -7.20 3.14
N SER A 234 15.25 -7.56 2.43
CA SER A 234 14.84 -8.97 2.25
C SER A 234 15.81 -9.74 1.35
N GLY A 235 16.41 -9.08 0.35
CA GLY A 235 17.49 -9.65 -0.46
C GLY A 235 18.74 -10.01 0.36
N GLY A 236 18.99 -9.32 1.49
CA GLY A 236 20.06 -9.64 2.43
C GLY A 236 19.64 -10.53 3.61
N ASN A 237 18.34 -10.58 3.91
CA ASN A 237 17.76 -11.36 5.00
C ASN A 237 16.35 -11.86 4.64
N PRO A 238 16.19 -13.14 4.26
CA PRO A 238 14.89 -13.71 3.91
C PRO A 238 13.82 -13.66 5.02
N LYS A 239 14.23 -13.40 6.28
CA LYS A 239 13.34 -13.23 7.44
C LYS A 239 13.01 -11.76 7.73
N ALA A 240 13.47 -10.83 6.91
CA ALA A 240 13.13 -9.42 7.06
C ALA A 240 11.62 -9.24 6.89
N LEU A 241 11.04 -8.45 7.79
CA LEU A 241 9.63 -8.09 7.77
C LEU A 241 9.49 -6.61 7.38
N PRO A 242 8.35 -6.18 6.81
CA PRO A 242 8.18 -4.79 6.38
C PRO A 242 8.39 -3.77 7.51
N GLN A 243 8.05 -4.13 8.76
CA GLN A 243 8.32 -3.30 9.95
C GLN A 243 9.80 -3.06 10.25
N ASN A 244 10.72 -3.81 9.63
CA ASN A 244 12.15 -3.59 9.79
C ASN A 244 12.65 -2.40 8.95
N VAL A 245 11.83 -1.85 8.04
CA VAL A 245 12.15 -0.62 7.32
C VAL A 245 12.07 0.57 8.29
N PRO A 246 13.17 1.32 8.49
CA PRO A 246 13.16 2.48 9.38
C PRO A 246 12.19 3.56 8.91
N LEU A 247 11.59 4.27 9.87
CA LEU A 247 10.71 5.40 9.57
C LEU A 247 11.51 6.55 8.96
N PHE A 248 10.88 7.22 7.98
CA PHE A 248 11.43 8.40 7.32
C PHE A 248 10.30 9.30 6.81
N HIS A 249 10.68 10.51 6.41
CA HIS A 249 9.77 11.56 5.98
C HIS A 249 10.09 12.04 4.57
N ILE A 250 9.05 12.44 3.83
CA ILE A 250 9.17 13.20 2.59
C ILE A 250 8.91 14.68 2.92
N GLY A 251 9.92 15.53 2.73
CA GLY A 251 9.80 16.97 2.93
C GLY A 251 8.91 17.62 1.86
N GLY A 252 8.26 18.73 2.21
CA GLY A 252 7.24 19.36 1.35
C GLY A 252 7.74 19.86 -0.02
N TYR A 253 9.05 20.03 -0.21
CA TYR A 253 9.64 20.41 -1.49
C TYR A 253 10.19 19.23 -2.30
N PHE A 254 10.25 18.03 -1.72
CA PHE A 254 10.94 16.90 -2.34
C PHE A 254 10.37 16.57 -3.71
N CYS A 255 9.06 16.36 -3.80
CA CYS A 255 8.36 16.06 -5.04
C CYS A 255 8.54 17.15 -6.11
N LYS A 256 8.48 18.43 -5.73
CA LYS A 256 8.71 19.56 -6.65
C LYS A 256 10.12 19.52 -7.23
N SER A 257 11.11 19.21 -6.40
CA SER A 257 12.50 19.08 -6.85
C SER A 257 12.74 17.86 -7.74
N LEU A 258 12.02 16.74 -7.52
CA LEU A 258 12.07 15.57 -8.40
C LEU A 258 11.60 15.93 -9.81
N VAL A 259 10.50 16.69 -9.93
CA VAL A 259 9.98 17.15 -11.23
C VAL A 259 11.00 18.08 -11.91
N LYS A 260 11.51 19.08 -11.19
CA LYS A 260 12.48 20.06 -11.71
C LYS A 260 13.76 19.40 -12.25
N ASN A 261 14.18 18.29 -11.66
CA ASN A 261 15.44 17.63 -11.98
C ASN A 261 15.23 16.30 -12.73
N SER A 262 14.09 16.09 -13.39
CA SER A 262 13.82 14.90 -14.21
C SER A 262 14.02 13.57 -13.46
N ALA A 263 13.65 13.54 -12.18
CA ALA A 263 13.64 12.33 -11.34
C ALA A 263 12.22 11.87 -10.99
N TRP A 264 11.19 12.63 -11.34
CA TRP A 264 9.80 12.25 -11.13
C TRP A 264 9.33 11.23 -12.18
N LYS A 265 8.50 10.25 -11.77
CA LYS A 265 7.92 9.23 -12.65
C LYS A 265 8.95 8.53 -13.55
N SER A 266 8.78 8.62 -14.86
CA SER A 266 9.65 8.03 -15.90
C SER A 266 10.91 8.85 -16.19
N GLY A 267 11.20 9.88 -15.38
CA GLY A 267 12.42 10.67 -15.51
C GLY A 267 13.68 9.80 -15.36
N PRO A 268 14.75 10.09 -16.12
CA PRO A 268 15.97 9.28 -16.17
C PRO A 268 16.66 9.11 -14.82
N PHE A 269 16.44 10.03 -13.88
CA PHE A 269 17.05 9.98 -12.55
C PHE A 269 16.17 9.35 -11.47
N GLY A 270 14.94 8.92 -11.79
CA GLY A 270 14.00 8.39 -10.81
C GLY A 270 14.51 7.15 -10.10
N ASN A 271 15.08 6.20 -10.86
CA ASN A 271 15.61 4.97 -10.30
C ASN A 271 16.75 5.23 -9.31
N VAL A 272 17.73 6.06 -9.69
CA VAL A 272 18.89 6.35 -8.83
C VAL A 272 18.47 7.08 -7.55
N VAL A 273 17.54 8.03 -7.63
CA VAL A 273 17.05 8.74 -6.44
C VAL A 273 16.37 7.77 -5.48
N ARG A 274 15.43 6.97 -5.98
CA ARG A 274 14.69 5.98 -5.20
C ARG A 274 15.61 5.00 -4.48
N THR A 275 16.57 4.39 -5.21
CA THR A 275 17.52 3.43 -4.65
C THR A 275 18.49 4.08 -3.65
N VAL A 276 18.96 5.32 -3.90
CA VAL A 276 19.83 6.02 -2.93
C VAL A 276 19.07 6.37 -1.66
N CYS A 277 17.82 6.84 -1.76
CA CYS A 277 16.97 7.10 -0.59
C CYS A 277 16.78 5.82 0.23
N ALA A 278 16.44 4.71 -0.42
CA ALA A 278 16.28 3.42 0.25
C ALA A 278 17.58 2.96 0.95
N LYS A 279 18.73 3.05 0.28
CA LYS A 279 20.02 2.69 0.91
C LYS A 279 20.38 3.61 2.08
N LEU A 280 20.03 4.89 2.02
CA LEU A 280 20.30 5.84 3.10
C LEU A 280 19.49 5.52 4.35
N ILE A 281 18.18 5.25 4.23
CA ILE A 281 17.37 4.89 5.41
C ILE A 281 17.82 3.59 6.04
N LEU A 282 18.39 2.66 5.27
CA LEU A 282 18.92 1.39 5.77
C LEU A 282 20.36 1.48 6.31
N GLY A 283 21.03 2.64 6.18
CA GLY A 283 22.45 2.76 6.50
C GLY A 283 23.37 1.91 5.61
N MET A 284 22.89 1.49 4.44
CA MET A 284 23.60 0.65 3.47
C MET A 284 24.25 1.47 2.34
N PHE A 285 24.20 2.79 2.43
CA PHE A 285 24.79 3.67 1.43
C PHE A 285 26.31 3.73 1.61
N GLY A 286 27.04 3.15 0.65
CA GLY A 286 28.51 3.04 0.72
C GLY A 286 29.25 4.39 0.82
N PRO A 287 28.96 5.37 -0.05
CA PRO A 287 29.62 6.68 0.05
C PRO A 287 29.20 7.44 1.31
N VAL A 288 30.15 8.00 2.03
CA VAL A 288 29.85 8.75 3.26
C VAL A 288 29.08 10.04 2.94
N PRO A 289 27.87 10.23 3.50
CA PRO A 289 27.14 11.50 3.40
C PRO A 289 27.98 12.67 3.91
N ARG A 290 27.94 13.81 3.21
CA ARG A 290 28.69 15.01 3.62
C ARG A 290 27.76 15.98 4.35
N PRO A 291 28.25 16.69 5.38
CA PRO A 291 27.50 17.77 5.99
C PRO A 291 27.09 18.82 4.96
N PHE A 292 25.82 19.24 5.01
CA PHE A 292 25.35 20.43 4.32
C PHE A 292 25.74 21.64 5.16
N ARG A 293 26.58 22.53 4.63
CA ARG A 293 27.14 23.67 5.40
C ARG A 293 26.33 24.94 5.16
N VAL A 294 26.36 25.86 6.12
CA VAL A 294 25.68 27.17 6.03
C VAL A 294 26.12 27.96 4.79
N SER A 295 27.39 27.82 4.40
CA SER A 295 27.93 28.34 3.15
C SER A 295 29.09 27.45 2.66
N ALA A 296 29.52 27.63 1.41
CA ALA A 296 30.65 26.90 0.84
C ALA A 296 31.97 27.11 1.62
N ALA A 297 32.15 28.28 2.22
CA ALA A 297 33.34 28.64 3.00
C ALA A 297 33.23 28.25 4.50
N SER A 298 32.03 27.93 4.98
CA SER A 298 31.81 27.62 6.39
C SER A 298 32.21 26.17 6.72
N ALA A 299 32.74 25.96 7.93
CA ALA A 299 32.87 24.62 8.52
C ALA A 299 31.60 24.19 9.27
N ILE A 300 30.67 25.12 9.51
CA ILE A 300 29.47 24.91 10.31
C ILE A 300 28.42 24.19 9.47
N GLN A 301 27.95 23.04 9.95
CA GLN A 301 26.83 22.31 9.38
C GLN A 301 25.52 23.07 9.62
N LYS A 302 24.68 23.15 8.59
CA LYS A 302 23.36 23.74 8.70
C LYS A 302 22.52 22.88 9.65
N THR A 303 21.88 23.55 10.60
CA THR A 303 20.99 22.95 11.59
C THR A 303 19.66 23.68 11.51
N ARG A 304 18.54 22.95 11.54
CA ARG A 304 17.18 23.51 11.59
C ARG A 304 16.81 23.84 13.05
N GLU A 305 15.81 24.68 13.28
CA GLU A 305 15.42 25.13 14.63
C GLU A 305 15.06 23.98 15.59
N ASP A 306 14.50 22.89 15.05
CA ASP A 306 14.21 21.65 15.78
C ASP A 306 15.47 20.81 16.10
N GLY A 307 16.66 21.26 15.71
CA GLY A 307 17.94 20.59 15.88
C GLY A 307 18.22 19.48 14.86
N ALA A 308 17.43 19.37 13.78
CA ALA A 308 17.78 18.48 12.69
C ALA A 308 19.02 18.98 11.95
N THR A 309 19.91 18.07 11.57
CA THR A 309 21.18 18.41 10.89
C THR A 309 21.11 18.14 9.40
N GLY A 310 21.63 19.07 8.58
CA GLY A 310 21.54 18.99 7.13
C GLY A 310 22.66 18.16 6.52
N TRP A 311 22.32 17.28 5.58
CA TRP A 311 23.25 16.39 4.88
C TRP A 311 23.08 16.46 3.38
N ARG A 312 24.12 16.07 2.64
CA ARG A 312 24.10 15.92 1.19
C ARG A 312 24.84 14.68 0.70
N VAL A 313 24.30 14.09 -0.35
CA VAL A 313 24.82 12.88 -0.99
C VAL A 313 24.82 13.07 -2.51
N HIS A 314 25.85 12.54 -3.18
CA HIS A 314 25.89 12.48 -4.64
C HIS A 314 24.93 11.41 -5.16
N LEU A 315 24.10 11.77 -6.13
CA LEU A 315 23.20 10.86 -6.84
C LEU A 315 23.84 10.38 -8.14
N THR A 316 24.49 11.27 -8.89
CA THR A 316 25.13 10.93 -10.17
C THR A 316 26.60 11.30 -10.19
N GLU A 317 27.42 10.45 -10.81
CA GLU A 317 28.88 10.64 -10.93
C GLU A 317 29.28 11.40 -12.19
N HIS A 318 28.46 11.32 -13.26
CA HIS A 318 28.71 11.94 -14.56
C HIS A 318 27.53 12.82 -15.01
N GLY A 319 27.81 13.85 -15.82
CA GLY A 319 26.81 14.80 -16.33
C GLY A 319 26.47 15.95 -15.37
N VAL A 320 25.19 16.33 -15.29
CA VAL A 320 24.66 17.48 -14.50
C VAL A 320 25.01 17.41 -13.00
N GLY A 321 25.42 16.23 -12.50
CA GLY A 321 25.91 16.02 -11.14
C GLY A 321 24.83 16.32 -10.11
N LEU A 322 23.86 15.43 -9.92
CA LEU A 322 22.77 15.63 -8.97
C LEU A 322 23.20 15.28 -7.55
N ARG A 323 22.64 16.01 -6.59
CA ARG A 323 22.78 15.76 -5.15
C ARG A 323 21.41 15.66 -4.50
N LEU A 324 21.32 14.77 -3.53
CA LEU A 324 20.21 14.65 -2.59
C LEU A 324 20.56 15.42 -1.32
N MET A 325 19.64 16.24 -0.84
CA MET A 325 19.71 16.94 0.43
C MET A 325 18.65 16.39 1.37
N TYR A 326 19.03 16.10 2.61
CA TYR A 326 18.13 15.54 3.61
C TYR A 326 18.49 16.03 5.01
N TRP A 327 17.51 16.00 5.91
CA TRP A 327 17.69 16.25 7.33
C TRP A 327 17.83 14.93 8.09
N SER A 328 18.73 14.91 9.07
CA SER A 328 18.75 13.88 10.10
C SER A 328 18.21 14.49 11.39
N ASN A 329 17.05 14.00 11.81
CA ASN A 329 16.36 14.44 13.01
C ASN A 329 17.07 13.94 14.27
N ARG A 330 16.75 14.52 15.44
CA ARG A 330 17.37 14.15 16.72
C ARG A 330 17.15 12.69 17.11
N ASP A 331 16.04 12.10 16.67
CA ASP A 331 15.70 10.70 16.89
C ASP A 331 16.38 9.74 15.88
N GLY A 332 17.19 10.28 14.96
CA GLY A 332 17.87 9.53 13.91
C GLY A 332 17.03 9.30 12.66
N THR A 333 15.76 9.70 12.64
CA THR A 333 14.93 9.58 11.42
C THR A 333 15.41 10.52 10.32
N LEU A 334 15.26 10.09 9.07
CA LEU A 334 15.64 10.90 7.92
C LEU A 334 14.43 11.62 7.34
N GLU A 335 14.64 12.84 6.85
CA GLU A 335 13.66 13.60 6.08
C GLU A 335 14.28 14.02 4.74
N PHE A 336 13.79 13.45 3.64
CA PHE A 336 14.25 13.80 2.30
C PHE A 336 13.70 15.16 1.89
N SER A 337 14.57 16.16 1.82
CA SER A 337 14.15 17.55 1.62
C SER A 337 14.00 17.90 0.13
N ASN A 338 15.06 17.72 -0.66
CA ASN A 338 15.06 18.01 -2.09
C ASN A 338 16.27 17.39 -2.83
N ILE A 339 16.22 17.41 -4.16
CA ILE A 339 17.36 17.14 -5.03
C ILE A 339 17.71 18.36 -5.88
N GLY A 340 18.95 18.45 -6.36
CA GLY A 340 19.39 19.57 -7.21
C GLY A 340 20.75 19.34 -7.86
N PRO A 341 21.12 20.17 -8.85
CA PRO A 341 22.41 20.08 -9.50
C PRO A 341 23.53 20.58 -8.58
N LYS A 342 24.73 20.03 -8.75
CA LYS A 342 25.92 20.41 -8.00
C LYS A 342 26.19 21.90 -8.21
N GLY A 343 26.32 22.65 -7.11
CA GLY A 343 26.60 24.09 -7.14
C GLY A 343 25.37 24.99 -6.97
N GLU A 344 24.15 24.49 -7.16
CA GLU A 344 22.89 25.22 -6.88
C GLU A 344 22.16 24.63 -5.67
N GLU A 345 22.93 24.10 -4.71
CA GLU A 345 22.40 23.31 -3.61
C GLU A 345 21.79 24.22 -2.54
N PHE A 346 20.51 24.00 -2.24
CA PHE A 346 19.83 24.47 -1.04
C PHE A 346 19.20 23.26 -0.35
N ILE A 347 18.93 23.37 0.95
CA ILE A 347 18.13 22.39 1.70
C ILE A 347 16.92 23.12 2.28
N TYR A 348 15.72 22.67 1.91
CA TYR A 348 14.47 23.30 2.35
C TYR A 348 14.15 22.96 3.79
N ASP A 349 13.77 23.99 4.55
CA ASP A 349 13.48 23.92 5.99
C ASP A 349 11.98 23.61 6.27
N MET A 350 11.11 23.60 5.23
CA MET A 350 9.65 23.56 5.36
C MET A 350 9.10 22.25 5.94
N VAL A 351 8.37 22.36 7.06
CA VAL A 351 7.55 21.31 7.69
C VAL A 351 6.08 21.36 7.20
N GLU A 352 5.68 22.36 6.42
CA GLU A 352 4.26 22.59 6.11
C GLU A 352 3.64 21.62 5.07
N GLY A 353 2.59 20.91 5.50
CA GLY A 353 1.41 20.58 4.68
C GLY A 353 1.44 19.28 3.87
N CYS A 354 2.57 18.58 3.76
CA CYS A 354 2.64 17.32 3.01
C CYS A 354 3.75 16.38 3.51
N ALA A 355 3.98 16.35 4.83
CA ALA A 355 4.86 15.34 5.42
C ALA A 355 4.16 13.98 5.34
N ALA A 356 4.47 13.21 4.28
CA ALA A 356 4.15 11.79 4.28
C ALA A 356 5.06 11.14 5.33
N SER A 357 4.46 10.82 6.48
CA SER A 357 5.07 10.06 7.57
C SER A 357 4.37 8.72 7.68
N GLY A 358 5.11 7.62 7.62
CA GLY A 358 4.54 6.29 7.71
C GLY A 358 5.60 5.20 7.72
N GLY A 359 5.22 4.00 8.14
CA GLY A 359 6.03 2.78 8.01
C GLY A 359 5.37 1.81 7.04
N LEU A 360 6.02 0.68 6.77
CA LEU A 360 5.37 -0.48 6.14
C LEU A 360 4.72 -1.40 7.17
#